data_AF-A0A6F8TRU0-F1
#
_entry.id   AF-A0A6F8TRU0-F1
#
_cell.length_a   1.000
_cell.length_b   1.000
_cell.length_c   1.000
_cell.angle_alpha   90.00
_cell.angle_beta   90.00
_cell.angle_gamma   90.00
#
_symmetry.space_group_name_H-M   'P 1'
#
loop_
_entity.id
_entity.type
_entity.pdbx_description
1 polymer ?
#
loop_
_entity_poly.entity_id
_entity_poly.type
_entity_poly.pdbx_seq_one_letter_code
_entity_poly.pdbx_strand_id
1 'polypeptide(L)'
;MKKVIHNWSAIIIGGLVLTGCSTEDATPSKAPDEAAESVEVSDATTGNQVRQTDMKNKAGALDTVESLKRILDEPMDPALMEEGLDKEYGWYLKSERIKNQVDHILPYMEESDAADFHSLQNLSGMISHSQYMRTAHIDNTGGETEAHTAVDRWKTADAALNYSYMYIKQIVHDLDIALNHNGVGDTYGVTYMLDGNHLNEVNAFLSDGVYRGEEES
;
A
#
# COMPACT_ATOMS: atom_id res chain seq x y z
N MET A 1 -42.39 -21.76 -8.23
CA MET A 1 -42.54 -20.33 -8.55
C MET A 1 -43.78 -19.79 -7.86
N LYS A 2 -43.62 -18.95 -6.83
CA LYS A 2 -44.69 -18.15 -6.24
C LYS A 2 -44.18 -16.72 -6.14
N LYS A 3 -44.75 -15.83 -6.95
CA LYS A 3 -44.52 -14.38 -6.91
C LYS A 3 -45.30 -13.82 -5.72
N VAL A 4 -44.65 -13.00 -4.90
CA VAL A 4 -45.33 -12.09 -3.97
C VAL A 4 -45.00 -10.68 -4.40
N ILE A 5 -46.07 -9.90 -4.58
CA ILE A 5 -46.10 -8.53 -5.10
C ILE A 5 -46.31 -7.60 -3.89
N HIS A 6 -45.47 -6.55 -3.84
CA HIS A 6 -45.62 -5.20 -3.26
C HIS A 6 -46.40 -4.98 -1.96
N ASN A 7 -45.78 -4.22 -1.04
CA ASN A 7 -46.41 -2.95 -0.63
C ASN A 7 -45.38 -1.93 -0.12
N TRP A 8 -45.47 -0.72 -0.65
CA TRP A 8 -44.76 0.48 -0.20
C TRP A 8 -45.50 1.10 0.98
N SER A 9 -44.78 1.68 1.93
CA SER A 9 -45.35 2.65 2.86
C SER A 9 -44.28 3.69 3.22
N ALA A 10 -44.43 4.86 2.61
CA ALA A 10 -43.74 6.08 2.99
C ALA A 10 -44.41 6.65 4.23
N ILE A 11 -43.63 6.96 5.27
CA ILE A 11 -44.11 7.71 6.43
C ILE A 11 -43.47 9.10 6.34
N ILE A 12 -44.31 10.09 6.00
CA ILE A 12 -44.02 11.51 6.14
C ILE A 12 -44.54 11.91 7.52
N ILE A 13 -43.65 12.35 8.42
CA ILE A 13 -44.05 13.07 9.63
C ILE A 13 -43.43 14.46 9.55
N GLY A 14 -44.30 15.44 9.30
CA GLY A 14 -43.98 16.85 9.38
C GLY A 14 -44.09 17.37 10.81
N GLY A 15 -43.10 18.18 11.18
CA GLY A 15 -43.27 19.48 11.83
C GLY A 15 -43.83 19.54 13.26
N LEU A 16 -42.97 19.91 14.20
CA LEU A 16 -43.35 20.86 15.26
C LEU A 16 -42.20 21.85 15.46
N VAL A 17 -42.44 23.11 15.10
CA VAL A 17 -41.57 24.24 15.42
C VAL A 17 -42.11 24.85 16.71
N LEU A 18 -41.28 24.90 17.76
CA LEU A 18 -41.47 25.80 18.90
C LEU A 18 -40.20 26.61 19.07
N THR A 19 -40.34 27.92 18.88
CA THR A 19 -39.35 28.96 19.15
C THR A 19 -39.39 29.36 20.62
N GLY A 20 -38.21 29.48 21.26
CA GLY A 20 -38.04 30.04 22.60
C GLY A 20 -36.57 30.07 23.01
N CYS A 21 -36.02 31.27 23.19
CA CYS A 21 -34.61 31.61 23.42
C CYS A 21 -34.02 31.14 24.77
N SER A 22 -32.74 30.71 24.78
CA SER A 22 -31.59 31.49 25.30
C SER A 22 -30.43 30.58 25.78
N THR A 23 -29.24 30.84 25.21
CA THR A 23 -27.86 30.72 25.76
C THR A 23 -27.33 29.42 26.41
N GLU A 24 -26.25 28.94 25.78
CA GLU A 24 -25.05 28.23 26.28
C GLU A 24 -25.10 26.71 26.56
N ASP A 25 -24.13 26.07 25.88
CA ASP A 25 -23.45 24.79 26.11
C ASP A 25 -24.21 23.46 26.05
N ALA A 26 -24.12 22.80 24.89
CA ALA A 26 -23.52 21.47 24.73
C ALA A 26 -23.83 20.92 23.31
N THR A 27 -22.81 20.88 22.44
CA THR A 27 -22.90 20.20 21.14
C THR A 27 -22.81 18.68 21.35
N PRO A 28 -23.71 17.87 20.77
CA PRO A 28 -23.56 16.41 20.75
C PRO A 28 -22.49 16.00 19.72
N SER A 29 -21.56 15.15 20.18
CA SER A 29 -20.51 14.53 19.39
C SER A 29 -21.08 13.78 18.17
N LYS A 30 -20.60 14.17 16.98
CA LYS A 30 -20.79 13.50 15.70
C LYS A 30 -19.46 12.87 15.31
N ALA A 31 -19.48 11.59 14.93
CA ALA A 31 -18.32 10.82 14.51
C ALA A 31 -17.49 11.57 13.44
N PRO A 32 -16.15 11.46 13.44
CA PRO A 32 -15.35 12.04 12.36
C PRO A 32 -15.47 11.15 11.12
N ASP A 33 -16.11 11.70 10.09
CA ASP A 33 -15.80 11.35 8.70
C ASP A 33 -14.34 11.75 8.47
N GLU A 34 -13.49 10.76 8.19
CA GLU A 34 -12.10 10.95 7.75
C GLU A 34 -12.14 11.55 6.34
N ALA A 35 -12.28 12.87 6.28
CA ALA A 35 -12.12 13.66 5.08
C ALA A 35 -10.61 13.85 4.85
N ALA A 36 -10.11 13.29 3.76
CA ALA A 36 -8.79 13.59 3.23
C ALA A 36 -8.57 15.10 3.18
N GLU A 37 -7.54 15.59 3.85
CA GLU A 37 -7.15 17.00 3.82
C GLU A 37 -6.54 17.29 2.44
N SER A 38 -7.38 17.77 1.53
CA SER A 38 -6.95 18.30 0.24
C SER A 38 -6.24 19.63 0.48
N VAL A 39 -4.91 19.63 0.41
CA VAL A 39 -4.13 20.86 0.34
C VAL A 39 -4.16 21.35 -1.11
N GLU A 40 -4.84 22.46 -1.37
CA GLU A 40 -4.67 23.21 -2.63
C GLU A 40 -3.23 23.73 -2.70
N VAL A 41 -2.45 23.20 -3.63
CA VAL A 41 -1.13 23.74 -3.96
C VAL A 41 -1.33 25.02 -4.77
N SER A 42 -1.03 26.15 -4.12
CA SER A 42 -0.88 27.45 -4.78
C SER A 42 0.26 27.41 -5.81
N ASP A 43 -0.02 27.96 -7.00
CA ASP A 43 0.93 28.29 -8.07
C ASP A 43 2.22 28.94 -7.52
N ALA A 44 3.22 28.12 -7.22
CA ALA A 44 4.57 28.56 -6.90
C ALA A 44 5.56 27.48 -7.33
N THR A 45 6.19 27.73 -8.48
CA THR A 45 7.29 26.98 -9.08
C THR A 45 8.43 26.72 -8.08
N THR A 46 8.28 25.67 -7.28
CA THR A 46 9.38 25.02 -6.56
C THR A 46 9.11 23.52 -6.57
N GLY A 47 9.07 22.94 -7.76
CA GLY A 47 9.13 21.48 -7.88
C GLY A 47 10.42 21.02 -7.21
N ASN A 48 10.33 20.05 -6.29
CA ASN A 48 11.48 19.30 -5.85
C ASN A 48 12.25 18.90 -7.11
N GLN A 49 13.45 19.44 -7.30
CA GLN A 49 14.25 19.10 -8.46
C GLN A 49 14.53 17.62 -8.38
N VAL A 50 13.82 16.84 -9.18
CA VAL A 50 14.11 15.43 -9.37
C VAL A 50 15.58 15.34 -9.73
N ARG A 51 16.34 14.44 -9.09
CA ARG A 51 17.74 14.12 -9.43
C ARG A 51 17.85 13.43 -10.81
N GLN A 52 17.17 13.97 -11.82
CA GLN A 52 16.68 13.22 -12.96
C GLN A 52 17.61 13.24 -14.18
N THR A 53 18.72 13.96 -14.13
CA THR A 53 19.50 14.21 -15.35
C THR A 53 20.40 13.05 -15.74
N ASP A 54 20.81 12.17 -14.81
CA ASP A 54 21.91 11.23 -15.09
C ASP A 54 21.70 9.80 -14.55
N MET A 55 20.44 9.36 -14.40
CA MET A 55 20.17 7.97 -13.96
C MET A 55 20.70 6.96 -14.98
N LYS A 56 21.53 6.03 -14.52
CA LYS A 56 22.00 4.92 -15.35
C LYS A 56 20.85 3.96 -15.64
N ASN A 57 20.72 3.58 -16.92
CA ASN A 57 19.65 2.71 -17.40
C ASN A 57 18.23 3.24 -17.07
N LYS A 58 18.02 4.56 -17.15
CA LYS A 58 16.71 5.21 -16.94
C LYS A 58 15.56 4.53 -17.69
N ALA A 59 15.78 4.11 -18.94
CA ALA A 59 14.76 3.42 -19.73
C ALA A 59 14.33 2.08 -19.09
N GLY A 60 15.28 1.29 -18.57
CA GLY A 60 14.97 0.06 -17.85
C GLY A 60 14.28 0.32 -16.52
N ALA A 61 14.64 1.40 -15.81
CA ALA A 61 13.95 1.80 -14.58
C ALA A 61 12.49 2.19 -14.84
N LEU A 62 12.21 2.96 -15.91
CA LEU A 62 10.85 3.32 -16.34
C LEU A 62 10.00 2.08 -16.63
N ASP A 63 10.49 1.18 -17.48
CA ASP A 63 9.80 -0.08 -17.83
C ASP A 63 9.57 -0.96 -16.59
N THR A 64 10.56 -1.04 -15.69
CA THR A 64 10.43 -1.76 -14.44
C THR A 64 9.30 -1.18 -13.60
N VAL A 65 9.27 0.14 -13.36
CA VAL A 65 8.23 0.80 -12.55
C VAL A 65 6.83 0.61 -13.15
N GLU A 66 6.68 0.72 -14.47
CA GLU A 66 5.42 0.40 -15.15
C GLU A 66 4.99 -1.06 -14.93
N SER A 67 5.94 -2.00 -14.96
CA SER A 67 5.71 -3.41 -14.66
C SER A 67 5.28 -3.63 -13.21
N LEU A 68 5.93 -2.96 -12.25
CA LEU A 68 5.59 -3.03 -10.83
C LEU A 68 4.16 -2.51 -10.56
N LYS A 69 3.79 -1.37 -11.16
CA LYS A 69 2.42 -0.83 -11.06
C LYS A 69 1.39 -1.83 -11.56
N ARG A 70 1.61 -2.40 -12.75
CA ARG A 70 0.73 -3.41 -13.32
C ARG A 70 0.57 -4.62 -12.41
N ILE A 71 1.66 -5.13 -11.81
CA ILE A 71 1.58 -6.23 -10.83
C ILE A 71 0.71 -5.84 -9.61
N LEU A 72 0.86 -4.61 -9.10
CA LEU A 72 0.10 -4.14 -7.95
C LEU A 72 -1.39 -3.96 -8.26
N ASP A 73 -1.71 -3.45 -9.45
CA ASP A 73 -3.09 -3.18 -9.91
C ASP A 73 -3.88 -4.43 -10.29
N GLU A 74 -3.20 -5.54 -10.58
CA GLU A 74 -3.86 -6.81 -10.90
C GLU A 74 -4.78 -7.26 -9.75
N PRO A 75 -6.04 -7.64 -10.01
CA PRO A 75 -6.88 -8.20 -8.98
C PRO A 75 -6.30 -9.53 -8.48
N MET A 76 -6.73 -9.98 -7.30
CA MET A 76 -6.42 -11.34 -6.84
C MET A 76 -6.97 -12.36 -7.84
N ASP A 77 -6.17 -13.38 -8.16
CA ASP A 77 -6.58 -14.46 -9.05
C ASP A 77 -7.84 -15.15 -8.50
N PRO A 78 -8.95 -15.20 -9.26
CA PRO A 78 -10.16 -15.88 -8.86
C PRO A 78 -9.96 -17.34 -8.45
N ALA A 79 -9.03 -18.06 -9.08
CA ALA A 79 -8.76 -19.46 -8.72
C ALA A 79 -8.24 -19.58 -7.28
N LEU A 80 -7.38 -18.65 -6.84
CA LEU A 80 -6.88 -18.64 -5.46
C LEU A 80 -8.01 -18.35 -4.46
N MET A 81 -8.95 -17.46 -4.83
CA MET A 81 -10.13 -17.19 -4.00
C MET A 81 -11.06 -18.41 -3.91
N GLU A 82 -11.25 -19.15 -5.00
CA GLU A 82 -12.03 -20.39 -5.02
C GLU A 82 -11.40 -21.49 -4.15
N GLU A 83 -10.07 -21.52 -4.05
CA GLU A 83 -9.32 -22.41 -3.16
C GLU A 83 -9.30 -21.96 -1.69
N GLY A 84 -9.91 -20.81 -1.38
CA GLY A 84 -10.01 -20.29 -0.01
C GLY A 84 -8.73 -19.62 0.49
N LEU A 85 -7.81 -19.26 -0.41
CA LEU A 85 -6.60 -18.52 -0.06
C LEU A 85 -6.95 -17.06 0.24
N ASP A 86 -6.26 -16.48 1.22
CA ASP A 86 -6.50 -15.10 1.65
C ASP A 86 -5.77 -14.07 0.79
N LYS A 87 -6.18 -12.81 0.94
CA LYS A 87 -5.59 -11.68 0.19
C LYS A 87 -4.10 -11.54 0.47
N GLU A 88 -3.64 -11.84 1.69
CA GLU A 88 -2.25 -11.77 2.10
C GLU A 88 -1.38 -12.80 1.38
N TYR A 89 -1.91 -13.99 1.08
CA TYR A 89 -1.26 -14.92 0.16
C TYR A 89 -1.15 -14.36 -1.25
N GLY A 90 -2.20 -13.69 -1.74
CA GLY A 90 -2.15 -12.95 -3.00
C GLY A 90 -1.07 -11.86 -3.02
N TRP A 91 -0.87 -11.16 -1.90
CA TRP A 91 0.18 -10.16 -1.75
C TRP A 91 1.58 -10.77 -1.77
N TYR A 92 1.76 -11.94 -1.16
CA TYR A 92 3.00 -12.72 -1.26
C TYR A 92 3.34 -13.09 -2.72
N LEU A 93 2.38 -13.60 -3.49
CA LEU A 93 2.64 -13.92 -4.90
C LEU A 93 3.00 -12.68 -5.73
N LYS A 94 2.36 -11.54 -5.44
CA LYS A 94 2.73 -10.26 -6.06
C LYS A 94 4.13 -9.82 -5.65
N SER A 95 4.51 -9.94 -4.38
CA SER A 95 5.84 -9.53 -3.90
C SER A 95 6.95 -10.37 -4.52
N GLU A 96 6.74 -11.67 -4.74
CA GLU A 96 7.70 -12.52 -5.48
C GLU A 96 7.91 -12.02 -6.91
N ARG A 97 6.84 -11.63 -7.60
CA ARG A 97 6.93 -11.05 -8.95
C ARG A 97 7.65 -9.70 -8.94
N ILE A 98 7.33 -8.84 -7.98
CA ILE A 98 8.00 -7.53 -7.78
C ILE A 98 9.50 -7.74 -7.55
N LYS A 99 9.86 -8.63 -6.61
CA LYS A 99 11.26 -8.99 -6.34
C LYS A 99 11.97 -9.47 -7.60
N ASN A 100 11.35 -10.33 -8.40
CA ASN A 100 11.95 -10.80 -9.66
C ASN A 100 12.20 -9.67 -10.67
N GLN A 101 11.29 -8.70 -10.79
CA GLN A 101 11.52 -7.52 -11.64
C GLN A 101 12.66 -6.64 -11.10
N VAL A 102 12.68 -6.41 -9.79
CA VAL A 102 13.71 -5.63 -9.11
C VAL A 102 15.09 -6.29 -9.23
N ASP A 103 15.19 -7.59 -8.96
CA ASP A 103 16.43 -8.37 -9.08
C ASP A 103 17.00 -8.32 -10.51
N HIS A 104 16.14 -8.18 -11.51
CA HIS A 104 16.56 -8.05 -12.91
C HIS A 104 17.18 -6.69 -13.24
N ILE A 105 16.65 -5.59 -12.69
CA ILE A 105 17.13 -4.24 -13.02
C ILE A 105 18.33 -3.80 -12.19
N LEU A 106 18.41 -4.21 -10.92
CA LEU A 106 19.44 -3.77 -9.96
C LEU A 106 20.89 -3.87 -10.49
N PRO A 107 21.33 -4.95 -11.17
CA PRO A 107 22.70 -5.05 -11.71
C PRO A 107 23.06 -3.99 -12.75
N TYR A 108 22.07 -3.30 -13.32
CA TYR A 108 22.24 -2.29 -14.36
C TYR A 108 22.13 -0.85 -13.84
N MET A 109 21.91 -0.66 -12.54
CA MET A 109 21.80 0.64 -11.88
C MET A 109 23.14 1.04 -11.23
N GLU A 110 23.31 2.33 -10.96
CA GLU A 110 24.33 2.79 -10.00
C GLU A 110 23.75 2.74 -8.58
N GLU A 111 24.61 2.57 -7.58
CA GLU A 111 24.20 2.48 -6.17
C GLU A 111 23.33 3.67 -5.74
N SER A 112 23.67 4.88 -6.21
CA SER A 112 22.92 6.10 -5.90
C SER A 112 21.49 6.11 -6.44
N ASP A 113 21.20 5.33 -7.47
CA ASP A 113 19.90 5.24 -8.13
C ASP A 113 19.09 4.02 -7.65
N ALA A 114 19.75 3.06 -7.00
CA ALA A 114 19.19 1.76 -6.66
C ALA A 114 18.49 1.71 -5.29
N ALA A 115 18.62 2.75 -4.47
CA ALA A 115 18.16 2.73 -3.07
C ALA A 115 16.67 2.37 -2.92
N ASP A 116 15.78 2.98 -3.71
CA ASP A 116 14.34 2.67 -3.70
C ASP A 116 14.06 1.24 -4.18
N PHE A 117 14.80 0.75 -5.17
CA PHE A 117 14.69 -0.63 -5.65
C PHE A 117 15.17 -1.63 -4.59
N HIS A 118 16.22 -1.32 -3.82
CA HIS A 118 16.62 -2.13 -2.67
C HIS A 118 15.57 -2.15 -1.56
N SER A 119 14.91 -1.02 -1.29
CA SER A 119 13.74 -1.02 -0.38
C SER A 119 12.65 -1.97 -0.86
N LEU A 120 12.31 -1.95 -2.16
CA LEU A 120 11.33 -2.88 -2.74
C LEU A 120 11.77 -4.35 -2.62
N GLN A 121 13.04 -4.66 -2.86
CA GLN A 121 13.61 -5.99 -2.70
C GLN A 121 13.49 -6.48 -1.24
N ASN A 122 13.85 -5.63 -0.28
CA ASN A 122 13.81 -5.95 1.14
C ASN A 122 12.37 -6.15 1.65
N LEU A 123 11.45 -5.23 1.31
CA LEU A 123 10.03 -5.36 1.68
C LEU A 123 9.42 -6.63 1.09
N SER A 124 9.78 -6.99 -0.14
CA SER A 124 9.32 -8.24 -0.74
C SER A 124 9.85 -9.45 0.04
N GLY A 125 11.13 -9.44 0.43
CA GLY A 125 11.71 -10.49 1.27
C GLY A 125 11.06 -10.60 2.66
N MET A 126 10.65 -9.48 3.26
CA MET A 126 9.87 -9.48 4.51
C MET A 126 8.52 -10.19 4.34
N ILE A 127 7.81 -9.93 3.23
CA ILE A 127 6.54 -10.64 2.94
C ILE A 127 6.78 -12.14 2.78
N SER A 128 7.81 -12.55 2.03
CA SER A 128 8.16 -13.97 1.87
C SER A 128 8.49 -14.63 3.21
N HIS A 129 9.24 -13.94 4.09
CA HIS A 129 9.53 -14.41 5.43
C HIS A 129 8.26 -14.54 6.28
N SER A 130 7.38 -13.54 6.29
CA SER A 130 6.12 -13.59 7.02
C SER A 130 5.23 -14.73 6.51
N GLN A 131 5.15 -14.96 5.20
CA GLN A 131 4.40 -16.08 4.64
C GLN A 131 4.98 -17.43 5.10
N TYR A 132 6.30 -17.60 5.09
CA TYR A 132 6.94 -18.79 5.67
C TYR A 132 6.57 -18.95 7.16
N MET A 133 6.62 -17.88 7.96
CA MET A 133 6.31 -17.96 9.39
C MET A 133 4.85 -18.37 9.68
N ARG A 134 3.93 -18.09 8.75
CA ARG A 134 2.55 -18.58 8.84
C ARG A 134 2.46 -20.10 8.74
N THR A 135 3.35 -20.74 7.98
CA THR A 135 3.30 -22.18 7.64
C THR A 135 4.37 -23.01 8.36
N ALA A 136 5.41 -22.38 8.92
CA ALA A 136 6.58 -23.03 9.53
C ALA A 136 6.27 -24.00 10.68
N HIS A 137 5.10 -23.85 11.31
CA HIS A 137 4.62 -24.75 12.37
C HIS A 137 3.95 -26.03 11.84
N ILE A 138 3.61 -26.05 10.55
CA ILE A 138 3.08 -27.21 9.81
C ILE A 138 4.25 -27.99 9.21
N ASP A 139 5.13 -27.28 8.51
CA ASP A 139 6.37 -27.80 7.94
C ASP A 139 7.47 -26.73 8.06
N ASN A 140 8.57 -27.07 8.72
CA ASN A 140 9.68 -26.14 8.93
C ASN A 140 10.67 -26.08 7.76
N THR A 141 10.50 -26.92 6.72
CA THR A 141 11.35 -26.91 5.52
C THR A 141 10.91 -25.88 4.48
N GLY A 142 9.70 -25.33 4.63
CA GLY A 142 9.13 -24.31 3.75
C GLY A 142 8.28 -24.86 2.62
N GLY A 143 8.10 -26.18 2.51
CA GLY A 143 7.24 -26.80 1.49
C GLY A 143 5.78 -26.35 1.58
N GLU A 144 5.27 -26.12 2.78
CA GLU A 144 3.89 -25.62 2.97
C GLU A 144 3.68 -24.13 2.64
N THR A 145 4.75 -23.38 2.32
CA THR A 145 4.65 -21.98 1.87
C THR A 145 3.80 -21.86 0.60
N GLU A 146 3.87 -22.87 -0.27
CA GLU A 146 3.21 -22.89 -1.59
C GLU A 146 2.33 -24.13 -1.83
N ALA A 147 2.42 -25.17 -1.00
CA ALA A 147 1.71 -26.43 -1.27
C ALA A 147 0.18 -26.38 -1.07
N HIS A 148 -0.34 -25.35 -0.37
CA HIS A 148 -1.76 -25.13 -0.06
C HIS A 148 -2.50 -26.33 0.57
N THR A 149 -1.79 -27.36 1.03
CA THR A 149 -2.44 -28.59 1.50
C THR A 149 -3.10 -28.45 2.88
N ALA A 150 -2.76 -27.37 3.59
CA ALA A 150 -3.17 -27.10 4.96
C ALA A 150 -3.49 -25.60 5.19
N VAL A 151 -4.14 -24.94 4.22
CA VAL A 151 -4.49 -23.51 4.26
C VAL A 151 -5.30 -23.16 5.52
N ASP A 152 -6.20 -24.04 5.94
CA ASP A 152 -7.03 -23.90 7.15
C ASP A 152 -6.21 -23.86 8.45
N ARG A 153 -4.94 -24.29 8.38
CA ARG A 153 -4.00 -24.32 9.51
C ARG A 153 -2.99 -23.18 9.46
N TRP A 154 -2.97 -22.36 8.42
CA TRP A 154 -2.07 -21.23 8.35
C TRP A 154 -2.35 -20.25 9.49
N LYS A 155 -1.31 -19.72 10.11
CA LYS A 155 -1.50 -18.58 11.02
C LYS A 155 -1.97 -17.37 10.22
N THR A 156 -2.66 -16.45 10.89
CA THR A 156 -2.98 -15.13 10.33
C THR A 156 -1.69 -14.40 9.97
N ALA A 157 -1.73 -13.61 8.90
CA ALA A 157 -0.64 -12.71 8.55
C ALA A 157 -0.36 -11.72 9.69
N ASP A 158 0.92 -11.42 9.91
CA ASP A 158 1.33 -10.44 10.90
C ASP A 158 1.24 -9.01 10.36
N ALA A 159 1.46 -8.05 11.25
CA ALA A 159 1.46 -6.64 10.87
C ALA A 159 2.59 -6.31 9.89
N ALA A 160 3.75 -6.98 10.01
CA ALA A 160 4.90 -6.77 9.13
C ALA A 160 4.53 -7.05 7.66
N LEU A 161 3.85 -8.17 7.37
CA LEU A 161 3.37 -8.47 6.02
C LEU A 161 2.50 -7.34 5.45
N ASN A 162 1.55 -6.85 6.26
CA ASN A 162 0.63 -5.80 5.85
C ASN A 162 1.35 -4.47 5.56
N TYR A 163 2.25 -4.05 6.45
CA TYR A 163 3.01 -2.81 6.29
C TYR A 163 4.03 -2.91 5.15
N SER A 164 4.67 -4.06 4.97
CA SER A 164 5.55 -4.29 3.82
C SER A 164 4.79 -4.12 2.50
N TYR A 165 3.59 -4.69 2.39
CA TYR A 165 2.78 -4.53 1.19
C TYR A 165 2.29 -3.09 0.99
N MET A 166 1.97 -2.38 2.07
CA MET A 166 1.63 -0.96 2.03
C MET A 166 2.79 -0.12 1.48
N TYR A 167 3.99 -0.26 2.04
CA TYR A 167 5.16 0.50 1.62
C TYR A 167 5.59 0.19 0.19
N ILE A 168 5.47 -1.07 -0.26
CA ILE A 168 5.71 -1.41 -1.67
C ILE A 168 4.81 -0.57 -2.59
N LYS A 169 3.51 -0.45 -2.28
CA LYS A 169 2.59 0.37 -3.08
C LYS A 169 2.99 1.84 -3.09
N GLN A 170 3.30 2.40 -1.91
CA GLN A 170 3.65 3.81 -1.78
C GLN A 170 4.97 4.13 -2.51
N ILE A 171 5.99 3.29 -2.38
CA ILE A 171 7.26 3.45 -3.09
C ILE A 171 7.06 3.36 -4.60
N VAL A 172 6.29 2.38 -5.10
CA VAL A 172 6.03 2.25 -6.55
C VAL A 172 5.24 3.45 -7.08
N HIS A 173 4.30 3.99 -6.31
CA HIS A 173 3.58 5.22 -6.65
C HIS A 173 4.53 6.42 -6.74
N ASP A 174 5.37 6.63 -5.72
CA ASP A 174 6.32 7.74 -5.71
C ASP A 174 7.36 7.63 -6.85
N LEU A 175 7.85 6.42 -7.14
CA LEU A 175 8.74 6.17 -8.27
C LEU A 175 8.09 6.45 -9.62
N ASP A 176 6.79 6.17 -9.76
CA ASP A 176 6.03 6.52 -10.94
C ASP A 176 5.92 8.03 -11.12
N ILE A 177 5.62 8.77 -10.04
CA ILE A 177 5.62 10.23 -10.07
C ILE A 177 7.00 10.75 -10.45
N ALA A 178 8.05 10.24 -9.81
CA ALA A 178 9.43 10.65 -10.04
C ALA A 178 9.90 10.40 -11.47
N LEU A 179 9.61 9.22 -12.04
CA LEU A 179 10.18 8.77 -13.31
C LEU A 179 9.25 9.00 -14.49
N ASN A 180 7.98 8.62 -14.38
CA ASN A 180 7.01 8.67 -15.48
C ASN A 180 6.28 10.02 -15.57
N HIS A 181 6.16 10.74 -14.46
CA HIS A 181 5.47 12.05 -14.41
C HIS A 181 6.41 13.23 -14.19
N ASN A 182 7.72 13.04 -14.37
CA ASN A 182 8.74 14.08 -14.21
C ASN A 182 8.71 14.79 -12.84
N GLY A 183 8.36 14.07 -11.78
CA GLY A 183 8.23 14.59 -10.41
C GLY A 183 6.98 15.42 -10.15
N VAL A 184 6.02 15.45 -11.07
CA VAL A 184 4.78 16.23 -10.92
C VAL A 184 3.64 15.31 -10.51
N GLY A 185 3.15 15.49 -9.29
CA GLY A 185 1.99 14.79 -8.74
C GLY A 185 2.08 14.65 -7.22
N ASP A 186 1.01 14.13 -6.62
CA ASP A 186 0.97 13.87 -5.18
C ASP A 186 1.85 12.66 -4.84
N THR A 187 2.58 12.75 -3.73
CA THR A 187 3.53 11.72 -3.29
C THR A 187 3.24 11.33 -1.84
N TYR A 188 3.63 10.11 -1.47
CA TYR A 188 3.64 9.65 -0.09
C TYR A 188 4.92 10.05 0.65
N GLY A 189 5.93 10.55 -0.05
CA GLY A 189 7.18 11.01 0.55
C GLY A 189 8.01 9.88 1.16
N VAL A 190 7.94 8.66 0.59
CA VAL A 190 8.61 7.47 1.14
C VAL A 190 9.85 7.04 0.36
N THR A 191 10.28 7.83 -0.64
CA THR A 191 11.37 7.46 -1.56
C THR A 191 12.62 8.31 -1.40
N TYR A 192 13.77 7.70 -1.68
CA TYR A 192 15.07 8.35 -1.78
C TYR A 192 15.12 9.29 -3.00
N MET A 193 14.53 8.89 -4.12
CA MET A 193 14.60 9.66 -5.38
C MET A 193 13.97 11.04 -5.30
N LEU A 194 12.93 11.20 -4.47
CA LEU A 194 12.21 12.45 -4.26
C LEU A 194 12.60 13.19 -2.98
N ASP A 195 13.58 12.68 -2.23
CA ASP A 195 13.96 13.17 -0.89
C ASP A 195 12.73 13.28 0.02
N GLY A 196 12.00 12.16 0.13
CA GLY A 196 10.71 12.09 0.81
C GLY A 196 10.81 12.36 2.32
N ASN A 197 9.86 13.12 2.86
CA ASN A 197 9.78 13.49 4.27
C ASN A 197 9.47 12.30 5.21
N HIS A 198 8.90 11.22 4.70
CA HIS A 198 8.59 9.98 5.45
C HIS A 198 9.63 8.86 5.23
N LEU A 199 10.74 9.14 4.54
CA LEU A 199 11.78 8.15 4.26
C LEU A 199 12.38 7.51 5.53
N ASN A 200 12.49 8.27 6.62
CA ASN A 200 12.98 7.76 7.90
C ASN A 200 12.06 6.71 8.51
N GLU A 201 10.74 6.82 8.30
CA GLU A 201 9.75 5.85 8.77
C GLU A 201 9.95 4.49 8.09
N VAL A 202 10.12 4.51 6.77
CA VAL A 202 10.39 3.31 5.96
C VAL A 202 11.71 2.66 6.38
N ASN A 203 12.76 3.46 6.57
CA ASN A 203 14.07 2.97 6.99
C ASN A 203 14.05 2.35 8.39
N ALA A 204 13.30 2.94 9.32
CA ALA A 204 13.10 2.37 10.64
C ALA A 204 12.40 1.01 10.53
N PHE A 205 11.32 0.93 9.75
CA PHE A 205 10.59 -0.32 9.52
C PHE A 205 11.46 -1.41 8.86
N LEU A 206 12.28 -1.06 7.87
CA LEU A 206 13.22 -1.99 7.23
C LEU A 206 14.31 -2.53 8.18
N SER A 207 14.66 -1.75 9.21
CA SER A 207 15.73 -2.10 10.15
C SER A 207 15.26 -3.08 11.24
N ASP A 208 14.07 -2.87 11.81
CA ASP A 208 13.61 -3.64 12.97
C ASP A 208 12.24 -4.33 12.79
N GLY A 209 11.58 -4.14 11.64
CA GLY A 209 10.28 -4.72 11.32
C GLY A 209 9.11 -4.12 12.11
N VAL A 210 9.34 -3.04 12.87
CA VAL A 210 8.31 -2.39 13.70
C VAL A 210 7.79 -1.13 13.02
N TYR A 211 6.50 -1.11 12.75
CA TYR A 211 5.84 0.11 12.28
C TYR A 211 5.70 1.10 13.44
N ARG A 212 6.29 2.27 13.26
CA ARG A 212 6.17 3.43 14.14
C ARG A 212 5.60 4.56 13.28
N GLY A 213 4.29 4.55 13.06
CA GLY A 213 3.64 5.69 12.41
C GLY A 213 3.95 6.99 13.16
N GLU A 214 3.66 8.14 12.56
CA GLU A 214 3.91 9.45 13.16
C GLU A 214 3.45 9.48 14.64
N GLU A 215 4.40 9.39 15.56
CA GLU A 215 4.18 9.86 16.92
C GLU A 215 4.11 11.37 16.79
N GLU A 216 2.89 11.94 16.86
CA GLU A 216 2.66 13.38 16.99
C GLU A 216 3.63 13.93 18.05
N SER A 217 4.62 14.72 17.62
CA SER A 217 5.56 15.43 18.48
C SER A 217 5.32 16.93 18.40
#